data_AF-A0A8T0X7C0-F1
#
_entry.id   AF-A0A8T0X7C0-F1
#
_cell.length_a   1.000
_cell.length_b   1.000
_cell.length_c   1.000
_cell.angle_alpha   90.00
_cell.angle_beta   90.00
_cell.angle_gamma   90.00
#
_symmetry.space_group_name_H-M   'P 1'
#
loop_
_entity.id
_entity.type
_entity.pdbx_description
1 polymer ?
#
loop_
_entity_poly.entity_id
_entity_poly.type
_entity_poly.pdbx_seq_one_letter_code
_entity_poly.pdbx_strand_id
1 'polypeptide(L)'
;MPSQLLGVYVSIDGFSNPKFVSLPDASRPEHAAALRHGNFSFDDMDCPLLTIWDCRNDRVLYGFSESFHVAFDPAVRAPLRCPGEDTVMLPPQPSTTWPNCPHAMLLPDEDNDDSSCYCVDIVNKDQTVHAKVFVLRAGSWTVHFSAMADLAKSPQEILTMTLLMRGKIYMLTMAGYILTLDLATTRFSIVDPPRGVEFEYTGNLVPCRGDDSVLPLKCEGGQAYCLVPEDG
;
A
#
# COMPACT_ATOMS: atom_id res chain seq x y z
N MET A 1 19.63 1.51 11.73
CA MET A 1 20.28 1.87 10.45
C MET A 1 19.20 2.50 9.58
N PRO A 2 19.43 3.62 8.89
CA PRO A 2 18.42 4.18 7.98
C PRO A 2 18.14 3.16 6.86
N SER A 3 16.87 2.91 6.56
CA SER A 3 16.39 1.96 5.56
C SER A 3 16.57 2.48 4.14
N GLN A 4 17.79 2.53 3.63
CA GLN A 4 18.03 3.16 2.32
C GLN A 4 17.31 2.44 1.16
N LEU A 5 16.51 3.20 0.40
CA LEU A 5 15.74 2.72 -0.74
C LEU A 5 16.65 2.08 -1.82
N LEU A 6 16.45 0.79 -2.11
CA LEU A 6 17.27 0.02 -3.07
C LEU A 6 16.78 0.14 -4.52
N GLY A 7 15.49 0.37 -4.72
CA GLY A 7 14.86 0.31 -6.03
C GLY A 7 13.35 0.49 -5.94
N VAL A 8 12.71 0.39 -7.10
CA VAL A 8 11.26 0.50 -7.26
C VAL A 8 10.74 -0.62 -8.16
N TYR A 9 9.54 -1.11 -7.87
CA TYR A 9 8.84 -1.97 -8.80
C TYR A 9 8.03 -1.12 -9.79
N VAL A 10 8.13 -1.45 -11.07
CA VAL A 10 7.45 -0.76 -12.15
C VAL A 10 6.57 -1.75 -12.89
N SER A 11 5.27 -1.44 -12.99
CA SER A 11 4.35 -2.08 -13.92
C SER A 11 4.06 -1.11 -15.06
N ILE A 12 4.21 -1.56 -16.30
CA ILE A 12 4.17 -0.68 -17.49
C ILE A 12 2.79 -0.66 -18.12
N ASP A 13 2.06 -1.78 -18.08
CA ASP A 13 0.78 -1.95 -18.78
C ASP A 13 -0.30 -2.64 -17.94
N GLY A 14 -0.01 -2.99 -16.67
CA GLY A 14 -0.95 -3.71 -15.80
C GLY A 14 -1.19 -5.18 -16.20
N PHE A 15 -0.56 -5.67 -17.27
CA PHE A 15 -0.67 -7.03 -17.78
C PHE A 15 0.66 -7.79 -17.73
N SER A 16 1.77 -7.06 -17.65
CA SER A 16 3.10 -7.61 -17.46
C SER A 16 3.46 -7.69 -15.98
N ASN A 17 4.23 -8.73 -15.62
CA ASN A 17 4.78 -8.86 -14.28
C ASN A 17 5.60 -7.60 -13.93
N PRO A 18 5.34 -6.99 -12.76
CA PRO A 18 6.13 -5.86 -12.26
C PRO A 18 7.62 -6.17 -12.27
N LYS A 19 8.42 -5.21 -12.74
CA LYS A 19 9.88 -5.33 -12.80
C LYS A 19 10.54 -4.48 -11.75
N PHE A 20 11.50 -5.05 -11.04
CA PHE A 20 12.33 -4.29 -10.11
C PHE A 20 13.40 -3.51 -10.86
N VAL A 21 13.50 -2.21 -10.56
CA VAL A 21 14.50 -1.29 -11.09
C VAL A 21 15.29 -0.74 -9.92
N SER A 22 16.59 -1.03 -9.87
CA SER A 22 17.47 -0.51 -8.83
C SER A 22 17.72 1.00 -8.99
N LEU A 23 17.88 1.70 -7.87
CA LEU A 23 18.24 3.12 -7.89
C LEU A 23 19.74 3.32 -8.15
N PRO A 24 20.16 4.45 -8.75
CA PRO A 24 21.56 4.74 -9.04
C PRO A 24 22.47 4.71 -7.79
N ASP A 25 21.94 5.16 -6.65
CA ASP A 25 22.65 5.21 -5.37
C ASP A 25 22.77 3.84 -4.68
N ALA A 26 22.10 2.81 -5.20
CA ALA A 26 22.25 1.42 -4.77
C ALA A 26 23.55 0.75 -5.28
N SER A 27 24.44 1.53 -5.93
CA SER A 27 25.77 1.10 -6.38
C SER A 27 26.81 1.00 -5.26
N ARG A 28 26.48 1.37 -4.02
CA ARG A 28 27.36 1.15 -2.86
C ARG A 28 27.63 -0.34 -2.65
N PRO A 29 28.83 -0.74 -2.20
CA PRO A 29 29.21 -2.15 -2.08
C PRO A 29 28.25 -2.97 -1.21
N GLU A 30 27.75 -2.40 -0.11
CA GLU A 30 26.75 -3.04 0.74
C GLU A 30 25.44 -3.35 0.01
N HIS A 31 24.97 -2.45 -0.84
CA HIS A 31 23.70 -2.59 -1.58
C HIS A 31 23.88 -3.47 -2.81
N ALA A 32 25.03 -3.41 -3.47
CA ALA A 32 25.34 -4.27 -4.61
C ALA A 32 25.35 -5.76 -4.21
N ALA A 33 25.76 -6.10 -2.99
CA ALA A 33 25.64 -7.47 -2.48
C ALA A 33 24.18 -7.88 -2.29
N ALA A 34 23.37 -7.04 -1.63
CA ALA A 34 21.94 -7.27 -1.45
C ALA A 34 21.19 -7.41 -2.79
N LEU A 35 21.51 -6.57 -3.77
CA LEU A 35 20.93 -6.61 -5.11
C LEU A 35 21.32 -7.86 -5.90
N ARG A 36 22.55 -8.36 -5.73
CA ARG A 36 23.01 -9.59 -6.41
C ARG A 36 22.41 -10.87 -5.82
N HIS A 37 22.12 -10.86 -4.53
CA HIS A 37 21.65 -12.04 -3.81
C HIS A 37 20.13 -12.05 -3.60
N GLY A 38 19.46 -10.91 -3.78
CA GLY A 38 18.03 -10.81 -3.56
C GLY A 38 17.18 -11.36 -4.71
N ASN A 39 16.03 -11.92 -4.37
CA ASN A 39 15.04 -12.42 -5.30
C ASN A 39 13.95 -11.38 -5.60
N PHE A 40 14.29 -10.42 -6.47
CA PHE A 40 13.38 -9.33 -6.82
C PHE A 40 12.46 -9.63 -8.02
N SER A 41 12.73 -10.68 -8.81
CA SER A 41 12.00 -10.94 -10.05
C SER A 41 10.79 -11.85 -9.83
N PHE A 42 9.67 -11.55 -10.50
CA PHE A 42 8.49 -12.41 -10.59
C PHE A 42 8.45 -13.26 -11.87
N ASP A 43 9.57 -13.39 -12.58
CA ASP A 43 9.64 -14.16 -13.83
C ASP A 43 9.40 -15.67 -13.62
N ASP A 44 9.52 -16.16 -12.38
CA ASP A 44 9.24 -17.53 -11.97
C ASP A 44 7.74 -17.84 -11.83
N MET A 45 6.89 -16.81 -11.85
CA MET A 45 5.45 -16.95 -11.68
C MET A 45 4.76 -17.10 -13.05
N ASP A 46 4.17 -18.28 -13.28
CA ASP A 46 3.31 -18.58 -14.44
C ASP A 46 1.90 -17.96 -14.30
N CYS A 47 1.81 -16.71 -13.82
CA CYS A 47 0.53 -16.02 -13.64
C CYS A 47 0.43 -14.82 -14.58
N PRO A 48 -0.64 -14.70 -15.39
CA PRO A 48 -0.81 -13.60 -16.32
C PRO A 48 -1.14 -12.27 -15.64
N LEU A 49 -1.60 -12.29 -14.39
CA LEU A 49 -1.97 -11.10 -13.63
C LEU A 49 -1.23 -11.08 -12.30
N LEU A 50 -0.41 -10.06 -12.11
CA LEU A 50 0.28 -9.80 -10.86
C LEU A 50 0.25 -8.30 -10.56
N THR A 51 -0.13 -7.96 -9.33
CA THR A 51 -0.14 -6.58 -8.85
C THR A 51 0.52 -6.48 -7.48
N ILE A 52 1.33 -5.45 -7.29
CA ILE A 52 1.94 -5.15 -5.99
C ILE A 52 0.99 -4.24 -5.23
N TRP A 53 0.67 -4.62 -4.01
CA TRP A 53 -0.22 -3.84 -3.15
C TRP A 53 0.54 -2.99 -2.14
N ASP A 54 1.62 -3.52 -1.57
CA ASP A 54 2.43 -2.79 -0.58
C ASP A 54 3.88 -3.32 -0.52
N CYS A 55 4.80 -2.50 -0.03
CA CYS A 55 6.19 -2.87 0.17
C CYS A 55 6.77 -2.16 1.39
N ARG A 56 7.18 -2.92 2.41
CA ARG A 56 7.79 -2.40 3.65
C ARG A 56 8.53 -3.49 4.40
N ASN A 57 9.48 -3.09 5.26
CA ASN A 57 10.22 -3.98 6.15
C ASN A 57 10.80 -5.19 5.40
N ASP A 58 11.46 -4.92 4.28
CA ASP A 58 12.05 -5.90 3.35
C ASP A 58 11.07 -6.92 2.76
N ARG A 59 9.76 -6.64 2.85
CA ARG A 59 8.67 -7.48 2.35
C ARG A 59 7.88 -6.76 1.27
N VAL A 60 7.45 -7.52 0.26
CA VAL A 60 6.60 -7.11 -0.85
C VAL A 60 5.32 -7.91 -0.74
N LEU A 61 4.20 -7.22 -0.55
CA LEU A 61 2.86 -7.79 -0.58
C LEU A 61 2.28 -7.62 -1.98
N TYR A 62 1.84 -8.71 -2.57
CA TYR A 62 1.33 -8.74 -3.92
C TYR A 62 0.14 -9.71 -4.03
N GLY A 63 -0.68 -9.48 -5.05
CA GLY A 63 -1.73 -10.40 -5.46
C GLY A 63 -1.42 -10.96 -6.83
N PHE A 64 -1.74 -12.22 -7.07
CA PHE A 64 -1.70 -12.82 -8.40
C PHE A 64 -3.01 -13.57 -8.73
N SER A 65 -3.33 -13.70 -10.01
CA SER A 65 -4.51 -14.43 -10.46
C SER A 65 -4.28 -15.04 -11.85
N GLU A 66 -4.90 -16.19 -12.09
CA GLU A 66 -4.96 -16.83 -13.40
C GLU A 66 -5.97 -16.14 -14.34
N SER A 67 -6.90 -15.34 -13.81
CA SER A 67 -7.92 -14.67 -14.63
C SER A 67 -8.50 -13.39 -14.02
N PHE A 68 -9.00 -12.48 -14.86
CA PHE A 68 -9.67 -11.25 -14.43
C PHE A 68 -10.98 -11.46 -13.66
N HIS A 69 -11.52 -12.68 -13.69
CA HIS A 69 -12.81 -13.01 -13.07
C HIS A 69 -12.68 -13.63 -11.68
N VAL A 70 -11.45 -13.89 -11.23
CA VAL A 70 -11.15 -14.51 -9.95
C VAL A 70 -10.42 -13.50 -9.07
N ALA A 71 -10.71 -13.53 -7.77
CA ALA A 71 -10.01 -12.72 -6.78
C ALA A 71 -8.51 -13.05 -6.80
N PHE A 72 -7.68 -12.04 -6.53
CA PHE A 72 -6.25 -12.24 -6.44
C PHE A 72 -5.88 -13.04 -5.19
N ASP A 73 -5.05 -14.06 -5.37
CA ASP A 73 -4.45 -14.79 -4.26
C ASP A 73 -3.35 -13.94 -3.62
N PRO A 74 -3.45 -13.64 -2.32
CA PRO A 74 -2.51 -12.77 -1.63
C PRO A 74 -1.22 -13.53 -1.25
N ALA A 75 -0.06 -12.92 -1.49
CA ALA A 75 1.22 -13.45 -1.08
C ALA A 75 2.19 -12.35 -0.62
N VAL A 76 3.13 -12.72 0.24
CA VAL A 76 4.21 -11.85 0.70
C VAL A 76 5.53 -12.48 0.31
N ARG A 77 6.38 -11.73 -0.36
CA ARG A 77 7.77 -12.10 -0.63
C ARG A 77 8.72 -11.24 0.18
N ALA A 78 9.85 -11.78 0.61
CA ALA A 78 10.93 -11.04 1.25
C ALA A 78 12.19 -11.11 0.37
N PRO A 79 12.35 -10.23 -0.62
CA PRO A 79 13.38 -10.34 -1.66
C PRO A 79 14.80 -10.44 -1.13
N LEU A 80 15.08 -9.87 0.04
CA LEU A 80 16.41 -9.85 0.64
C LEU A 80 16.75 -11.09 1.48
N ARG A 81 15.80 -12.02 1.66
CA ARG A 81 16.04 -13.27 2.40
C ARG A 81 16.70 -14.32 1.52
N CYS A 82 17.32 -15.32 2.16
CA CYS A 82 17.98 -16.41 1.46
C CYS A 82 16.97 -17.19 0.57
N PRO A 83 17.40 -17.64 -0.63
CA PRO A 83 16.52 -18.39 -1.54
C PRO A 83 15.95 -19.65 -0.89
N GLY A 84 14.62 -19.83 -0.94
CA GLY A 84 13.90 -21.01 -0.43
C GLY A 84 12.94 -20.77 0.74
N GLU A 85 13.01 -19.60 1.38
CA GLU A 85 12.10 -19.17 2.47
C GLU A 85 11.54 -17.76 2.24
N ASP A 86 11.56 -17.28 1.00
CA ASP A 86 11.30 -15.89 0.68
C ASP A 86 9.82 -15.60 0.42
N THR A 87 9.02 -16.58 0.00
CA THR A 87 7.60 -16.36 -0.35
C THR A 87 6.66 -17.09 0.62
N VAL A 88 5.66 -16.36 1.13
CA VAL A 88 4.61 -16.84 2.03
C VAL A 88 3.24 -16.56 1.40
N MET A 89 2.49 -17.64 1.12
CA MET A 89 1.09 -17.54 0.72
C MET A 89 0.23 -17.12 1.91
N LEU A 90 -0.57 -16.07 1.72
CA LEU A 90 -1.54 -15.64 2.72
C LEU A 90 -2.87 -16.38 2.47
N PRO A 91 -3.71 -16.58 3.51
CA PRO A 91 -5.05 -17.10 3.30
C PRO A 91 -5.85 -16.18 2.37
N PRO A 92 -6.82 -16.73 1.62
CA PRO A 92 -7.65 -15.96 0.71
C PRO A 92 -8.24 -14.73 1.39
N GLN A 93 -8.35 -13.64 0.62
CA GLN A 93 -8.94 -12.40 1.12
C GLN A 93 -10.31 -12.67 1.76
N PRO A 94 -10.63 -12.02 2.89
CA PRO A 94 -11.95 -12.19 3.51
C PRO A 94 -13.01 -11.80 2.49
N SER A 95 -14.10 -12.58 2.41
CA SER A 95 -15.23 -12.27 1.54
C SER A 95 -15.76 -10.89 1.93
N THR A 96 -15.59 -9.93 1.04
CA THR A 96 -15.94 -8.56 1.32
C THR A 96 -17.46 -8.44 1.33
N THR A 97 -17.96 -7.57 2.21
CA THR A 97 -19.41 -7.37 2.33
C THR A 97 -19.97 -6.60 1.12
N TRP A 98 -19.08 -6.08 0.28
CA TRP A 98 -19.40 -5.20 -0.84
C TRP A 98 -18.74 -5.74 -2.13
N PRO A 99 -19.50 -5.97 -3.21
CA PRO A 99 -18.92 -6.40 -4.47
C PRO A 99 -17.91 -5.36 -4.97
N ASN A 100 -16.72 -5.82 -5.40
CA ASN A 100 -15.60 -5.03 -5.97
C ASN A 100 -14.64 -4.32 -4.99
N CYS A 101 -14.54 -4.74 -3.74
CA CYS A 101 -13.46 -4.33 -2.81
C CYS A 101 -12.84 -5.60 -2.22
N PRO A 102 -11.54 -5.67 -1.90
CA PRO A 102 -10.91 -4.75 -0.96
C PRO A 102 -10.32 -3.51 -1.62
N HIS A 103 -10.37 -2.42 -0.84
CA HIS A 103 -9.81 -1.14 -1.25
C HIS A 103 -8.30 -1.09 -1.09
N ALA A 104 -7.77 -1.87 -0.14
CA ALA A 104 -6.34 -1.98 0.07
C ALA A 104 -5.94 -3.24 0.84
N MET A 105 -4.75 -3.72 0.55
CA MET A 105 -4.04 -4.75 1.29
C MET A 105 -2.70 -4.14 1.74
N LEU A 106 -2.44 -4.10 3.04
CA LEU A 106 -1.34 -3.35 3.63
C LEU A 106 -0.54 -4.25 4.57
N LEU A 107 0.78 -4.12 4.54
CA LEU A 107 1.65 -4.71 5.55
C LEU A 107 1.64 -3.84 6.82
N PRO A 108 1.87 -4.38 8.02
CA PRO A 108 1.90 -3.60 9.26
C PRO A 108 3.06 -2.61 9.31
N ASP A 109 2.90 -1.50 10.04
CA ASP A 109 3.97 -0.50 10.20
C ASP A 109 5.21 -1.04 10.93
N GLU A 110 5.00 -1.88 11.94
CA GLU A 110 6.05 -2.40 12.81
C GLU A 110 6.18 -3.92 12.66
N ASP A 111 7.41 -4.43 12.64
CA ASP A 111 7.67 -5.88 12.53
C ASP A 111 7.33 -6.68 13.80
N ASN A 112 7.08 -6.00 14.91
CA ASN A 112 6.67 -6.60 16.18
C ASN A 112 5.15 -6.67 16.36
N ASP A 113 4.36 -6.23 15.38
CA ASP A 113 2.94 -6.50 15.41
C ASP A 113 2.71 -8.00 15.10
N ASP A 114 1.91 -8.68 15.91
CA ASP A 114 1.48 -10.07 15.65
C ASP A 114 0.64 -10.17 14.36
N SER A 115 0.31 -9.02 13.74
CA SER A 115 -0.36 -8.96 12.46
C SER A 115 0.60 -9.19 11.29
N SER A 116 0.13 -9.96 10.31
CA SER A 116 0.88 -10.22 9.08
C SER A 116 0.43 -9.30 7.93
N CYS A 117 -0.83 -8.86 7.95
CA CYS A 117 -1.43 -8.04 6.91
C CYS A 117 -2.76 -7.42 7.39
N TYR A 118 -3.09 -6.24 6.88
CA TYR A 118 -4.41 -5.63 6.96
C TYR A 118 -5.11 -5.67 5.61
N CYS A 119 -6.41 -5.91 5.63
CA CYS A 119 -7.30 -5.77 4.48
C CYS A 119 -8.34 -4.72 4.82
N VAL A 120 -8.49 -3.71 3.96
CA VAL A 120 -9.34 -2.55 4.20
C VAL A 120 -10.45 -2.52 3.16
N ASP A 121 -11.68 -2.69 3.62
CA ASP A 121 -12.87 -2.40 2.83
C ASP A 121 -13.34 -1.00 3.20
N ILE A 122 -13.47 -0.11 2.21
CA ILE A 122 -14.05 1.21 2.44
C ILE A 122 -15.00 1.57 1.31
N VAL A 123 -16.13 2.17 1.68
CA VAL A 123 -17.12 2.71 0.77
C VAL A 123 -17.57 4.08 1.25
N ASN A 124 -17.94 4.93 0.31
CA ASN A 124 -18.60 6.19 0.60
C ASN A 124 -19.95 6.26 -0.10
N LYS A 125 -20.92 6.89 0.57
CA LYS A 125 -22.17 7.33 -0.03
C LYS A 125 -22.37 8.78 0.37
N ASP A 126 -22.34 9.68 -0.61
CA ASP A 126 -22.39 11.12 -0.39
C ASP A 126 -21.29 11.56 0.60
N GLN A 127 -21.65 11.96 1.81
CA GLN A 127 -20.72 12.36 2.88
C GLN A 127 -20.45 11.26 3.89
N THR A 128 -21.22 10.17 3.87
CA THR A 128 -21.07 9.08 4.83
C THR A 128 -20.03 8.09 4.33
N VAL A 129 -19.04 7.79 5.17
CA VAL A 129 -18.01 6.79 4.91
C VAL A 129 -18.13 5.62 5.86
N HIS A 130 -17.89 4.42 5.34
CA HIS A 130 -17.90 3.19 6.09
C HIS A 130 -16.62 2.41 5.78
N ALA A 131 -15.85 2.08 6.80
CA ALA A 131 -14.71 1.20 6.67
C ALA A 131 -14.90 -0.05 7.54
N LYS A 132 -14.45 -1.18 7.01
CA LYS A 132 -14.28 -2.43 7.74
C LYS A 132 -12.85 -2.90 7.54
N VAL A 133 -12.11 -2.99 8.63
CA VAL A 133 -10.71 -3.38 8.61
C VAL A 133 -10.61 -4.81 9.12
N PHE A 134 -10.00 -5.67 8.32
CA PHE A 134 -9.63 -7.02 8.71
C PHE A 134 -8.13 -7.08 8.98
N VAL A 135 -7.76 -7.98 9.86
CA VAL A 135 -6.37 -8.23 10.24
C VAL A 135 -6.10 -9.72 10.18
N LEU A 136 -4.99 -10.06 9.53
CA LEU A 136 -4.49 -11.42 9.44
C LEU A 136 -3.52 -11.66 10.60
N ARG A 137 -3.87 -12.59 11.49
CA ARG A 137 -3.01 -13.03 12.60
C ARG A 137 -2.92 -14.54 12.62
N ALA A 138 -1.72 -15.09 12.78
CA ALA A 138 -1.48 -16.53 12.84
C ALA A 138 -2.22 -17.34 11.73
N GLY A 139 -2.25 -16.81 10.50
CA GLY A 139 -2.89 -17.47 9.35
C GLY A 139 -4.42 -17.38 9.28
N SER A 140 -5.07 -16.57 10.12
CA SER A 140 -6.53 -16.38 10.10
C SER A 140 -6.94 -14.91 10.01
N TRP A 141 -7.90 -14.62 9.13
CA TRP A 141 -8.52 -13.30 9.01
C TRP A 141 -9.56 -13.09 10.11
N THR A 142 -9.49 -11.94 10.79
CA THR A 142 -10.49 -11.50 11.77
C THR A 142 -10.87 -10.05 11.52
N VAL A 143 -12.09 -9.66 11.88
CA VAL A 143 -12.48 -8.25 11.86
C VAL A 143 -11.69 -7.53 12.96
N HIS A 144 -10.89 -6.54 12.57
CA HIS A 144 -10.18 -5.69 13.51
C HIS A 144 -11.16 -4.67 14.12
N PHE A 145 -11.86 -3.91 13.27
CA PHE A 145 -12.95 -3.02 13.65
C PHE A 145 -13.78 -2.60 12.42
N SER A 146 -14.91 -1.95 12.70
CA SER A 146 -15.71 -1.23 11.71
C SER A 146 -15.87 0.22 12.15
N ALA A 147 -15.73 1.17 11.24
CA ALA A 147 -15.88 2.60 11.49
C ALA A 147 -16.90 3.20 10.53
N MET A 148 -17.67 4.17 11.00
CA MET A 148 -18.63 4.93 10.21
C MET A 148 -18.59 6.39 10.66
N ALA A 149 -18.60 7.32 9.70
CA ALA A 149 -18.68 8.75 10.01
C ALA A 149 -19.33 9.52 8.87
N ASP A 150 -19.97 10.63 9.22
CA ASP A 150 -20.38 11.66 8.26
C ASP A 150 -19.27 12.71 8.15
N LEU A 151 -18.79 12.92 6.94
CA LEU A 151 -17.73 13.87 6.62
C LEU A 151 -18.31 15.26 6.37
N ALA A 152 -17.55 16.29 6.74
CA ALA A 152 -17.93 17.68 6.45
C ALA A 152 -18.02 18.00 4.94
N LYS A 153 -17.34 17.22 4.11
CA LYS A 153 -17.30 17.33 2.65
C LYS A 153 -17.40 15.93 2.05
N SER A 154 -18.05 15.79 0.89
CA SER A 154 -18.11 14.50 0.21
C SER A 154 -16.76 14.17 -0.43
N PRO A 155 -16.26 12.92 -0.33
CA PRO A 155 -15.04 12.50 -1.02
C PRO A 155 -15.26 12.34 -2.52
N GLN A 156 -16.52 12.33 -2.99
CA GLN A 156 -16.97 11.87 -4.30
C GLN A 156 -16.67 10.38 -4.52
N GLU A 157 -15.39 10.03 -4.52
CA GLU A 157 -14.86 8.68 -4.59
C GLU A 157 -13.58 8.61 -3.75
N ILE A 158 -13.43 7.52 -3.00
CA ILE A 158 -12.19 7.21 -2.28
C ILE A 158 -11.35 6.35 -3.23
N LEU A 159 -10.10 6.73 -3.46
CA LEU A 159 -9.20 6.05 -4.40
C LEU A 159 -8.45 4.92 -3.70
N THR A 160 -8.24 3.80 -4.41
CA THR A 160 -7.53 2.58 -3.95
C THR A 160 -6.09 2.88 -3.48
N MET A 161 -5.58 4.05 -3.82
CA MET A 161 -4.28 4.53 -3.40
C MET A 161 -4.28 4.87 -1.91
N THR A 162 -3.79 3.92 -1.11
CA THR A 162 -3.78 4.00 0.34
C THR A 162 -2.39 3.76 0.91
N LEU A 163 -2.14 4.33 2.08
CA LEU A 163 -0.89 4.16 2.80
C LEU A 163 -1.16 3.95 4.29
N LEU A 164 -0.62 2.89 4.88
CA LEU A 164 -0.54 2.76 6.34
C LEU A 164 0.78 3.37 6.84
N MET A 165 0.67 4.34 7.75
CA MET A 165 1.79 5.03 8.42
C MET A 165 1.40 5.42 9.84
N ARG A 166 2.27 5.12 10.81
CA ARG A 166 2.12 5.48 12.23
C ARG A 166 0.72 5.13 12.79
N GLY A 167 0.19 3.97 12.41
CA GLY A 167 -1.12 3.49 12.85
C GLY A 167 -2.32 4.20 12.20
N LYS A 168 -2.11 4.94 11.12
CA LYS A 168 -3.16 5.61 10.35
C LYS A 168 -3.13 5.18 8.89
N ILE A 169 -4.30 4.88 8.35
CA ILE A 169 -4.50 4.64 6.92
C ILE A 169 -4.86 5.98 6.27
N TYR A 170 -4.05 6.40 5.29
CA TYR A 170 -4.25 7.58 4.48
C TYR A 170 -4.83 7.16 3.13
N MET A 171 -5.86 7.84 2.67
CA MET A 171 -6.59 7.54 1.45
C MET A 171 -6.80 8.84 0.67
N LEU A 172 -6.47 8.83 -0.62
CA LEU A 172 -6.77 9.95 -1.50
C LEU A 172 -8.24 9.95 -1.92
N THR A 173 -8.81 11.13 -2.10
CA THR A 173 -10.20 11.30 -2.54
C THR A 173 -10.24 12.10 -3.84
N MET A 174 -11.24 11.85 -4.69
CA MET A 174 -11.48 12.63 -5.91
C MET A 174 -11.83 14.10 -5.62
N ALA A 175 -12.27 14.39 -4.38
CA ALA A 175 -12.46 15.76 -3.90
C ALA A 175 -11.15 16.52 -3.58
N GLY A 176 -9.99 15.88 -3.72
CA GLY A 176 -8.67 16.51 -3.59
C GLY A 176 -8.15 16.64 -2.16
N TYR A 177 -8.83 16.06 -1.16
CA TYR A 177 -8.34 15.96 0.22
C TYR A 177 -7.93 14.53 0.57
N ILE A 178 -7.23 14.38 1.69
CA ILE A 178 -6.79 13.09 2.21
C ILE A 178 -7.72 12.68 3.35
N LEU A 179 -8.38 11.54 3.18
CA LEU A 179 -9.13 10.90 4.25
C LEU A 179 -8.17 10.04 5.06
N THR A 180 -8.25 10.15 6.38
CA THR A 180 -7.43 9.36 7.30
C THR A 180 -8.33 8.51 8.18
N LEU A 181 -7.91 7.27 8.45
CA LEU A 181 -8.53 6.35 9.38
C LEU A 181 -7.50 5.92 10.42
N ASP A 182 -7.72 6.30 11.67
CA ASP A 182 -6.83 5.94 12.79
C ASP A 182 -7.20 4.57 13.34
N LEU A 183 -6.24 3.64 13.32
CA LEU A 183 -6.47 2.24 13.73
C LEU A 183 -6.69 2.10 15.24
N ALA A 184 -6.16 3.01 16.05
CA ALA A 184 -6.27 2.95 17.52
C ALA A 184 -7.58 3.55 18.02
N THR A 185 -8.00 4.67 17.43
CA THR A 185 -9.22 5.39 17.84
C THR A 185 -10.44 5.01 17.01
N THR A 186 -10.26 4.30 15.89
CA THR A 186 -11.31 3.90 14.94
C THR A 186 -12.08 5.09 14.36
N ARG A 187 -11.40 6.23 14.18
CA ARG A 187 -11.99 7.49 13.73
C ARG A 187 -11.46 7.96 12.40
N PHE A 188 -12.34 8.60 11.64
CA PHE A 188 -12.01 9.31 10.43
C PHE A 188 -11.62 10.77 10.71
N SER A 189 -10.64 11.26 9.96
CA SER A 189 -10.32 12.70 9.90
C SER A 189 -9.93 13.12 8.49
N ILE A 190 -10.11 14.41 8.20
CA ILE A 190 -9.73 15.01 6.91
C ILE A 190 -8.40 15.76 7.10
N VAL A 191 -7.48 15.54 6.18
CA VAL A 191 -6.22 16.27 6.06
C VAL A 191 -6.22 16.95 4.70
N ASP A 192 -6.07 18.27 4.70
CA ASP A 192 -5.89 19.02 3.45
C ASP A 192 -4.47 18.76 2.92
N PRO A 193 -4.28 18.64 1.60
CA PRO A 193 -2.96 18.50 1.01
C PRO A 193 -2.12 19.77 1.23
N PRO A 194 -0.78 19.68 1.14
CA PRO A 194 0.08 20.85 1.29
C PRO A 194 -0.24 21.87 0.20
N ARG A 195 -0.06 23.16 0.50
CA ARG A 195 -0.25 24.23 -0.49
C ARG A 195 0.61 23.97 -1.74
N GLY A 196 -0.01 23.96 -2.91
CA GLY A 196 0.64 23.70 -4.20
C GLY A 196 0.47 22.27 -4.73
N VAL A 197 -0.14 21.37 -3.96
CA VAL A 197 -0.57 20.06 -4.45
C VAL A 197 -2.04 20.12 -4.85
N GLU A 198 -2.30 20.04 -6.15
CA GLU A 198 -3.65 19.89 -6.68
C GLU A 198 -3.81 18.48 -7.25
N PHE A 199 -4.93 17.84 -6.88
CA PHE A 199 -5.31 16.56 -7.45
C PHE A 199 -5.97 16.83 -8.80
N GLU A 200 -5.25 16.60 -9.90
CA GLU A 200 -5.80 16.78 -11.25
C GLU A 200 -6.33 15.46 -11.83
N TYR A 201 -5.65 14.32 -11.60
CA TYR A 201 -6.06 12.99 -12.08
C TYR A 201 -5.44 11.84 -11.26
N THR A 202 -6.05 10.64 -11.33
CA THR A 202 -5.67 9.39 -10.64
C THR A 202 -4.21 8.94 -10.85
N GLY A 203 -3.53 9.40 -11.91
CA GLY A 203 -2.14 9.05 -12.23
C GLY A 203 -1.07 10.00 -11.68
N ASN A 204 -1.45 11.15 -11.14
CA ASN A 204 -0.50 12.23 -10.81
C ASN A 204 0.05 12.17 -9.39
N LEU A 205 -0.38 11.21 -8.59
CA LEU A 205 0.09 11.06 -7.22
C LEU A 205 0.46 9.60 -7.02
N VAL A 206 1.61 9.34 -6.43
CA VAL A 206 1.99 8.01 -5.95
C VAL A 206 2.45 8.21 -4.51
N PRO A 207 1.86 7.51 -3.52
CA PRO A 207 2.35 7.58 -2.17
C PRO A 207 3.72 6.90 -2.12
N CYS A 208 4.76 7.70 -1.94
CA CYS A 208 6.08 7.18 -1.59
C CYS A 208 6.29 7.36 -0.07
N ARG A 209 7.28 6.69 0.52
CA ARG A 209 7.69 6.89 1.92
C ARG A 209 9.15 7.32 1.94
N GLY A 210 9.44 8.45 2.58
CA GLY A 210 10.80 8.84 2.96
C GLY A 210 11.18 8.27 4.33
N ASP A 211 12.48 8.06 4.55
CA ASP A 211 13.01 7.26 5.66
C ASP A 211 12.75 7.77 7.09
N ASP A 212 12.18 8.96 7.30
CA ASP A 212 11.77 9.41 8.65
C ASP A 212 10.60 10.39 8.68
N SER A 213 10.07 10.75 7.51
CA SER A 213 8.89 11.59 7.30
C SER A 213 8.64 11.63 5.81
N VAL A 214 7.44 12.08 5.45
CA VAL A 214 7.01 12.49 4.12
C VAL A 214 6.36 11.38 3.29
N LEU A 215 5.08 11.62 2.96
CA LEU A 215 4.43 11.20 1.71
C LEU A 215 4.93 12.12 0.58
N PRO A 216 5.87 11.72 -0.28
CA PRO A 216 6.18 12.43 -1.51
C PRO A 216 5.04 12.12 -2.47
N LEU A 217 4.26 13.13 -2.81
CA LEU A 217 3.32 13.06 -3.92
C LEU A 217 4.10 13.46 -5.18
N LYS A 218 4.36 12.51 -6.07
CA LYS A 218 5.08 12.78 -7.33
C LYS A 218 4.09 13.23 -8.41
N CYS A 219 3.99 14.54 -8.64
CA CYS A 219 3.37 15.09 -9.85
C CYS A 219 4.32 14.96 -11.06
N GLU A 220 3.78 14.66 -12.25
CA GLU A 220 4.51 14.82 -13.50
C GLU A 220 4.88 16.30 -13.68
N GLY A 221 6.18 16.61 -13.80
CA GLY A 221 6.71 17.98 -13.84
C GLY A 221 7.94 18.27 -12.96
N GLY A 222 8.38 17.30 -12.15
CA GLY A 222 9.68 17.36 -11.46
C GLY A 222 9.70 18.09 -10.12
N GLN A 223 8.54 18.39 -9.52
CA GLN A 223 8.45 18.85 -8.13
C GLN A 223 7.72 17.79 -7.27
N ALA A 224 8.42 17.28 -6.25
CA ALA A 224 7.85 16.41 -5.23
C ALA A 224 7.38 17.27 -4.06
N TYR A 225 6.13 17.10 -3.65
CA TYR A 225 5.58 17.79 -2.49
C TYR A 225 5.42 16.81 -1.34
N CYS A 226 5.79 17.29 -0.15
CA CYS A 226 5.91 16.49 1.06
C CYS A 226 4.78 16.81 2.03
N LEU A 227 3.94 15.83 2.40
CA LEU A 227 3.10 15.99 3.60
C LEU A 227 3.96 15.74 4.84
N VAL A 228 4.18 16.80 5.60
CA VAL A 228 4.74 16.73 6.95
C VAL A 228 3.56 16.63 7.91
N PRO A 229 3.40 15.55 8.71
CA PRO A 229 2.44 15.57 9.80
C PRO A 229 2.87 16.68 10.77
N GLU A 230 1.96 17.60 11.10
CA GLU A 230 2.21 18.52 12.21
C GLU A 230 2.28 17.70 13.49
N ASP A 231 3.46 17.66 14.12
CA ASP A 231 3.64 17.15 15.47
C ASP A 231 2.82 18.04 16.42
N GLY A 232 1.90 17.40 17.15
CA GLY A 232 1.31 17.94 18.38
C GLY A 232 2.03 17.37 19.59
#